data_AF-A0A7H1APN2-F1
#
_entry.id   AF-A0A7H1APN2-F1
#
_cell.length_a   1.000
_cell.length_b   1.000
_cell.length_c   1.000
_cell.angle_alpha   90.00
_cell.angle_beta   90.00
_cell.angle_gamma   90.00
#
_symmetry.space_group_name_H-M   'P 1'
#
loop_
_entity.id
_entity.type
_entity.pdbx_description
1 polymer ?
#
loop_
_entity_poly.entity_id
_entity_poly.type
_entity_poly.pdbx_seq_one_letter_code
_entity_poly.pdbx_strand_id
1 'polypeptide(L)'
;MKRSISSQQYSELVAIAAKRHFSLPKGGVSCLIDSERELLIDALLQELLEVGLGSDDEPNRRGLDIEALIDFVGPAAEQPDVSKGKVI
;
A
#
# COMPACT_ATOMS: atom_id res chain seq x y z
N MET A 1 0.62 13.79 7.75
CA MET A 1 1.56 12.91 8.47
C MET A 1 2.36 12.15 7.43
N LYS A 2 3.70 12.01 7.56
CA LYS A 2 4.47 11.16 6.64
C LYS A 2 4.02 9.72 6.86
N ARG A 3 3.29 9.15 5.90
CA ARG A 3 2.92 7.73 5.93
C ARG A 3 4.24 6.94 5.91
N SER A 4 4.44 6.05 6.86
CA SER A 4 5.66 5.25 6.97
C SER A 4 5.25 3.86 7.40
N ILE A 5 5.81 2.87 6.74
CA ILE A 5 5.54 1.46 7.00
C ILE A 5 6.68 0.87 7.84
N SER A 6 6.36 -0.14 8.64
CA SER A 6 7.36 -0.86 9.43
C SER A 6 8.28 -1.71 8.54
N SER A 7 9.43 -2.15 9.08
CA SER A 7 10.32 -3.08 8.35
C SER A 7 9.62 -4.40 7.99
N GLN A 8 8.67 -4.84 8.82
CA GLN A 8 7.87 -6.03 8.57
C GLN A 8 6.94 -5.82 7.37
N GLN A 9 6.22 -4.70 7.34
CA GLN A 9 5.35 -4.30 6.22
C GLN A 9 6.14 -4.15 4.92
N TYR A 10 7.33 -3.55 5.00
CA TYR A 10 8.20 -3.44 3.82
C TYR A 10 8.61 -4.82 3.30
N SER A 11 8.95 -5.75 4.19
CA SER A 11 9.30 -7.12 3.80
C SER A 11 8.10 -7.85 3.16
N GLU A 12 6.90 -7.70 3.70
CA GLU A 12 5.67 -8.28 3.14
C GLU A 12 5.36 -7.65 1.77
N LEU A 13 5.44 -6.32 1.63
CA LEU A 13 5.27 -5.63 0.36
C LEU A 13 6.20 -6.15 -0.74
N VAL A 14 7.49 -6.34 -0.40
CA VAL A 14 8.48 -6.89 -1.33
C VAL A 14 8.15 -8.34 -1.70
N ALA A 15 7.70 -9.15 -0.75
CA ALA A 15 7.31 -10.54 -1.00
C ALA A 15 6.10 -10.63 -1.93
N ILE A 16 5.06 -9.81 -1.71
CA ILE A 16 3.85 -9.77 -2.54
C ILE A 16 4.18 -9.26 -3.95
N ALA A 17 4.97 -8.19 -4.06
CA ALA A 17 5.46 -7.68 -5.33
C ALA A 17 6.21 -8.77 -6.11
N ALA A 18 7.16 -9.46 -5.45
CA ALA A 18 7.92 -10.55 -6.07
C ALA A 18 7.03 -11.72 -6.51
N LYS A 19 6.02 -12.11 -5.71
CA LYS A 19 5.05 -13.17 -6.06
C LYS A 19 4.30 -12.83 -7.35
N ARG A 20 4.08 -11.55 -7.64
CA ARG A 20 3.40 -11.06 -8.86
C ARG A 20 4.36 -10.65 -9.98
N HIS A 21 5.64 -11.01 -9.88
CA HIS A 21 6.68 -10.60 -10.84
C HIS A 21 6.80 -9.07 -10.99
N PHE A 22 6.40 -8.32 -9.96
CA PHE A 22 6.50 -6.88 -9.90
C PHE A 22 7.82 -6.48 -9.23
N SER A 23 8.60 -5.62 -9.89
CA SER A 23 9.89 -5.14 -9.36
C SER A 23 9.71 -3.77 -8.73
N LEU A 24 9.86 -3.69 -7.41
CA LEU A 24 9.89 -2.40 -6.71
C LEU A 24 11.18 -1.64 -7.06
N PRO A 25 11.08 -0.35 -7.45
CA PRO A 25 12.26 0.47 -7.73
C PRO A 25 13.04 0.72 -6.44
N LYS A 26 14.33 1.06 -6.58
CA LYS A 26 15.21 1.34 -5.42
C LYS A 26 14.71 2.46 -4.50
N GLY A 27 13.92 3.40 -5.01
CA GLY A 27 13.27 4.45 -4.21
C GLY A 27 11.93 4.05 -3.58
N GLY A 28 11.53 2.78 -3.72
CA GLY A 28 10.29 2.24 -3.19
C GLY A 28 9.05 2.79 -3.88
N VAL A 29 7.92 2.72 -3.18
CA VAL A 29 6.58 3.06 -3.67
C VAL A 29 6.44 4.52 -4.13
N SER A 30 7.32 5.39 -3.65
CA SER A 30 7.39 6.81 -4.02
C SER A 30 7.90 7.03 -5.45
N CYS A 31 8.60 6.06 -6.03
CA CYS A 31 9.13 6.13 -7.40
C CYS A 31 8.24 5.42 -8.42
N LEU A 32 7.13 4.82 -8.00
CA LEU A 32 6.19 4.15 -8.90
C LEU A 32 5.36 5.19 -9.66
N ILE A 33 5.24 4.99 -10.98
CA ILE A 33 4.26 5.71 -11.78
C ILE A 33 2.83 5.23 -11.45
N ASP A 34 1.82 5.97 -11.89
CA ASP A 34 0.42 5.69 -11.57
C ASP A 34 -0.01 4.27 -11.95
N SER A 35 0.34 3.81 -13.16
CA SER A 35 0.03 2.43 -13.61
C SER A 35 0.74 1.36 -12.80
N GLU A 36 1.98 1.59 -12.38
CA GLU A 36 2.73 0.64 -11.53
C GLU A 36 2.15 0.59 -10.11
N ARG A 37 1.70 1.74 -9.60
CA ARG A 37 1.00 1.86 -8.32
C ARG A 37 -0.32 1.10 -8.36
N GLU A 38 -1.11 1.27 -9.41
CA GLU A 38 -2.37 0.54 -9.60
C GLU A 38 -2.15 -0.98 -9.64
N LEU A 39 -1.14 -1.45 -10.38
CA LEU A 39 -0.77 -2.87 -10.41
C LEU A 39 -0.35 -3.39 -9.03
N LEU A 40 0.38 -2.60 -8.24
CA LEU A 40 0.77 -2.98 -6.88
C LEU A 40 -0.42 -3.02 -5.92
N ILE A 41 -1.38 -2.09 -6.07
CA ILE A 41 -2.64 -2.10 -5.30
C ILE A 41 -3.46 -3.34 -5.64
N ASP A 42 -3.60 -3.67 -6.93
CA ASP A 42 -4.31 -4.88 -7.39
C ASP A 42 -3.67 -6.15 -6.82
N ALA A 43 -2.35 -6.24 -6.86
CA ALA A 43 -1.59 -7.34 -6.26
C ALA A 43 -1.88 -7.48 -4.76
N LEU A 44 -1.84 -6.39 -4.00
CA LEU A 44 -2.13 -6.37 -2.56
C LEU A 44 -3.58 -6.76 -2.27
N LEU A 45 -4.55 -6.25 -3.04
CA LEU A 45 -5.97 -6.58 -2.90
C LEU A 45 -6.22 -8.07 -3.15
N GLN A 46 -5.61 -8.64 -4.19
CA GLN A 46 -5.76 -10.06 -4.46
C GLN A 46 -5.12 -10.91 -3.36
N GLU A 47 -4.00 -10.47 -2.80
CA GLU A 47 -3.36 -11.14 -1.66
C GLU A 47 -4.23 -11.06 -0.40
N LEU A 48 -4.91 -9.93 -0.15
CA LEU A 48 -5.88 -9.77 0.94
C LEU A 48 -7.06 -10.75 0.78
N LEU A 49 -7.55 -10.93 -0.44
CA LEU A 49 -8.61 -11.90 -0.76
C LEU A 49 -8.14 -13.35 -0.54
N GLU A 50 -6.89 -13.68 -0.92
CA GLU A 50 -6.29 -15.00 -0.72
C GLU A 50 -6.08 -15.34 0.76
N VAL A 51 -5.64 -14.37 1.58
CA VAL A 51 -5.49 -14.55 3.02
C VAL A 51 -6.85 -14.77 3.69
N GLY A 52 -7.91 -14.16 3.14
CA GLY A 52 -9.27 -14.26 3.65
C GLY A 52 -9.46 -13.55 4.98
N LEU A 53 -10.69 -13.10 5.28
CA LEU A 53 -11.08 -12.80 6.65
C LEU A 53 -11.19 -14.14 7.38
N GLY A 54 -10.09 -14.59 7.98
CA GLY A 54 -10.04 -15.88 8.66
C GLY A 54 -11.24 -16.03 9.60
N SER A 55 -11.97 -17.14 9.46
CA SER A 55 -13.14 -17.49 10.27
C SER A 55 -12.82 -17.79 11.74
N ASP A 56 -11.59 -17.52 12.18
CA ASP A 56 -11.10 -17.79 13.51
C ASP A 56 -11.08 -16.47 14.30
N ASP A 57 -11.46 -16.53 15.58
CA ASP A 57 -11.75 -15.39 16.46
C ASP A 57 -10.53 -14.45 16.70
N GLU A 58 -9.38 -14.72 16.07
CA GLU A 58 -8.20 -13.84 16.06
C GLU A 58 -8.26 -12.79 14.92
N PRO A 59 -7.84 -11.54 15.20
CA PRO A 59 -7.72 -10.56 14.14
C PRO A 59 -6.72 -11.06 13.11
N ASN A 60 -7.12 -11.07 11.83
CA ASN A 60 -6.24 -11.40 10.71
C ASN A 60 -5.14 -10.32 10.59
N ARG A 61 -4.09 -10.46 11.41
CA ARG A 61 -2.95 -9.53 11.49
C ARG A 61 -2.29 -9.32 10.15
N ARG A 62 -2.26 -10.37 9.33
CA ARG A 62 -1.67 -10.32 7.99
C ARG A 62 -2.57 -9.55 7.03
N GLY A 63 -3.89 -9.72 7.11
CA GLY A 63 -4.85 -8.89 6.38
C GLY A 63 -4.75 -7.41 6.74
N LEU A 64 -4.67 -7.09 8.05
CA LEU A 64 -4.49 -5.71 8.52
C LEU A 64 -3.19 -5.08 8.01
N ASP A 65 -2.12 -5.88 7.90
CA ASP A 65 -0.84 -5.41 7.36
C ASP A 65 -0.95 -5.07 5.87
N ILE A 66 -1.65 -5.93 5.10
CA ILE A 66 -1.92 -5.71 3.68
C ILE A 66 -2.82 -4.49 3.48
N GLU A 67 -3.85 -4.29 4.30
CA GLU A 67 -4.70 -3.09 4.27
C GLU A 67 -3.89 -1.81 4.54
N ALA A 68 -2.97 -1.84 5.52
CA ALA A 68 -2.08 -0.73 5.79
C ALA A 68 -1.11 -0.45 4.62
N LEU A 69 -0.66 -1.50 3.92
CA LEU A 69 0.12 -1.36 2.69
C LEU A 69 -0.70 -0.76 1.55
N ILE A 70 -1.97 -1.11 1.42
CA ILE A 70 -2.88 -0.52 0.43
C ILE A 70 -3.11 0.96 0.74
N ASP A 71 -3.31 1.36 2.01
CA ASP A 71 -3.40 2.79 2.38
C ASP A 71 -2.09 3.55 2.10
N PHE A 72 -0.95 2.87 2.30
CA PHE A 72 0.37 3.46 2.04
C PHE A 72 0.66 3.62 0.54
N VAL A 73 0.31 2.62 -0.28
CA VAL A 73 0.54 2.59 -1.73
C VAL A 73 -0.54 3.34 -2.49
N GLY A 74 -1.76 3.36 -1.95
CA GLY A 74 -2.96 4.01 -2.49
C GLY A 74 -2.67 5.40 -3.01
N PRO A 75 -3.56 5.96 -3.87
CA PRO A 75 -3.41 7.32 -4.35
C PRO A 75 -3.12 8.16 -3.13
N ALA A 76 -2.02 8.93 -3.16
CA ALA A 76 -1.66 9.79 -2.05
C ALA A 76 -2.85 10.71 -1.88
N ALA A 77 -3.80 10.33 -1.01
CA ALA A 77 -5.11 10.97 -0.91
C ALA A 77 -4.78 12.43 -0.87
N GLU A 78 -5.27 13.15 -1.89
CA GLU A 78 -4.94 14.52 -2.22
C GLU A 78 -4.34 15.14 -0.98
N GLN A 79 -3.03 15.44 -1.01
CA GLN A 79 -2.58 16.48 -0.10
C GLN A 79 -3.64 17.55 -0.26
N PRO A 80 -4.43 17.90 0.78
CA PRO A 80 -5.41 18.94 0.60
C PRO A 80 -4.54 20.07 0.09
N ASP A 81 -4.78 20.43 -1.17
CA ASP A 81 -4.18 21.59 -1.75
C ASP A 81 -4.81 22.67 -0.87
N VAL A 82 -4.10 23.01 0.21
CA VAL A 82 -4.24 24.29 0.87
C VAL A 82 -3.65 25.26 -0.14
N SER A 83 -4.36 25.36 -1.27
CA SER A 83 -4.35 26.47 -2.18
C SER A 83 -4.42 27.66 -1.25
N LYS A 84 -3.32 28.40 -1.25
CA LYS A 84 -3.17 29.66 -0.57
C LYS A 84 -4.17 30.64 -1.18
N GLY A 85 -5.43 30.50 -0.82
CA GLY A 85 -6.47 31.46 -1.07
C GLY A 85 -6.40 32.56 -0.02
N LYS A 86 -5.39 33.42 -0.12
CA LYS A 86 -5.48 34.76 0.46
C LYS A 86 -6.61 35.47 -0.29
N VAL A 87 -7.82 35.43 0.26
CA VAL A 87 -8.87 36.37 -0.14
C VAL A 87 -8.61 37.66 0.62
N ILE A 88 -8.24 38.65 -0.18
CA ILE A 88 -8.19 40.10 0.07
C ILE A 88 -9.30 40.61 0.98
#